data_AF-A0A957RKB2-F1
#
_entry.id   AF-A0A957RKB2-F1
#
_cell.length_a   1.000
_cell.length_b   1.000
_cell.length_c   1.000
_cell.angle_alpha   90.00
_cell.angle_beta   90.00
_cell.angle_gamma   90.00
#
_symmetry.space_group_name_H-M   'P 1'
#
loop_
_entity.id
_entity.type
_entity.pdbx_description
1 polymer ?
#
loop_
_entity_poly.entity_id
_entity_poly.type
_entity_poly.pdbx_seq_one_letter_code
_entity_poly.pdbx_strand_id
1 'polypeptide(L)'
;MCACPFLGLYDDATIMLSEVTSAHRCYATKPPSAPDESHQAGTCLTDGFVSCPYYLAAKPTAGVSRVGAPAQSGGRRSSRGALIVAATVTLAALIAVAFFAANDSFGILPRPTPTLAEVVMLPTATVTPPPTEAEPTATEAPTPLPELQLPSPTPSPTRPAQLAAVTPTRAASDGARSDAALPVE
;
A
#
# COMPACT_ATOMS: atom_id res chain seq x y z
N MET A 1 -0.84 8.73 19.10
CA MET A 1 -1.20 9.56 17.94
C MET A 1 -2.60 9.13 17.51
N CYS A 2 -3.52 10.07 17.46
CA CYS A 2 -4.87 9.82 16.97
C CYS A 2 -4.96 10.34 15.54
N ALA A 3 -5.25 9.45 14.60
CA ALA A 3 -5.35 9.79 13.19
C ALA A 3 -6.50 9.04 12.54
N CYS A 4 -6.98 9.56 11.41
CA CYS A 4 -8.11 9.01 10.68
C CYS A 4 -7.79 7.60 10.17
N PRO A 5 -8.60 6.56 10.50
CA PRO A 5 -8.37 5.20 10.03
C PRO A 5 -8.63 5.00 8.53
N PHE A 6 -9.20 6.00 7.85
CA PHE A 6 -9.42 5.97 6.41
C PHE A 6 -8.36 6.76 5.62
N LEU A 7 -7.34 7.31 6.29
CA LEU A 7 -6.22 7.96 5.63
C LEU A 7 -5.09 6.93 5.43
N GLY A 8 -4.62 6.77 4.20
CA GLY A 8 -3.48 5.91 3.88
C GLY A 8 -2.68 6.46 2.71
N LEU A 9 -1.60 5.80 2.30
CA LEU A 9 -0.82 6.18 1.12
C LEU A 9 -1.48 5.70 -0.17
N TYR A 10 -1.22 6.37 -1.29
CA TYR A 10 -1.73 5.98 -2.62
C TYR A 10 -1.38 4.54 -2.99
N ASP A 11 -0.16 4.09 -2.68
CA ASP A 11 0.32 2.76 -2.98
C ASP A 11 -0.11 1.70 -1.93
N ASP A 12 -0.41 2.13 -0.70
CA ASP A 12 -0.84 1.24 0.39
C ASP A 12 -1.80 1.94 1.36
N ALA A 13 -3.06 1.50 1.36
CA ALA A 13 -4.11 2.04 2.21
C ALA A 13 -3.93 1.71 3.71
N THR A 14 -3.06 0.76 4.04
CA THR A 14 -2.81 0.32 5.43
C THR A 14 -1.66 1.10 6.09
N ILE A 15 -0.84 1.79 5.30
CA ILE A 15 0.28 2.59 5.78
C ILE A 15 -0.15 4.05 5.81
N MET A 16 0.11 4.72 6.93
CA MET A 16 -0.12 6.14 7.13
C MET A 16 1.17 6.79 7.66
N LEU A 17 1.55 7.93 7.09
CA LEU A 17 2.66 8.72 7.61
C LEU A 17 2.14 9.71 8.65
N SER A 18 2.94 9.96 9.69
CA SER A 18 2.62 10.97 10.71
C SER A 18 2.78 12.40 10.19
N GLU A 19 3.47 12.58 9.08
CA GLU A 19 3.71 13.87 8.43
C GLU A 19 2.70 14.12 7.30
N VAL A 20 2.47 15.40 7.03
CA VAL A 20 1.59 15.83 5.95
C VAL A 20 2.28 15.56 4.62
N THR A 21 1.60 14.84 3.72
CA THR A 21 2.16 14.55 2.40
C THR A 21 1.08 14.54 1.32
N SER A 22 1.47 14.91 0.10
CA SER A 22 0.62 14.77 -1.09
C SER A 22 0.37 13.31 -1.50
N ALA A 23 1.07 12.35 -0.89
CA ALA A 23 0.89 10.91 -1.14
C ALA A 23 -0.32 10.32 -0.41
N HIS A 24 -0.84 11.00 0.61
CA HIS A 24 -2.03 10.54 1.32
C HIS A 24 -3.29 10.52 0.45
N ARG A 25 -4.13 9.51 0.67
CA ARG A 25 -5.44 9.32 0.04
C ARG A 25 -6.48 9.05 1.12
N CYS A 26 -7.65 9.65 0.95
CA CYS A 26 -8.82 9.39 1.75
C CYS A 26 -9.60 8.23 1.14
N TYR A 27 -9.64 7.10 1.84
CA TYR A 27 -10.38 5.90 1.43
C TYR A 27 -11.83 5.87 1.92
N ALA A 28 -12.27 6.94 2.61
CA ALA A 28 -13.67 7.15 2.94
C ALA A 28 -14.52 7.58 1.72
N THR A 29 -13.88 8.12 0.68
CA THR A 29 -14.52 8.53 -0.58
C THR A 29 -14.36 7.47 -1.68
N LYS A 30 -15.28 7.47 -2.66
CA LYS A 30 -15.21 6.60 -3.84
C LYS A 30 -15.41 7.45 -5.11
N PRO A 31 -14.36 7.64 -5.94
CA PRO A 31 -12.99 7.11 -5.81
C PRO A 31 -12.20 7.74 -4.64
N PRO A 32 -11.11 7.12 -4.17
CA PRO A 32 -10.23 7.73 -3.16
C PRO A 32 -9.70 9.07 -3.64
N SER A 33 -9.86 10.11 -2.81
CA SER A 33 -9.43 11.48 -3.12
C SER A 33 -8.15 11.84 -2.36
N ALA A 34 -7.36 12.78 -2.89
CA ALA A 34 -6.21 13.36 -2.18
C ALA A 34 -6.66 14.60 -1.39
N PRO A 35 -6.72 14.56 -0.04
CA PRO A 35 -7.05 15.73 0.76
C PRO A 35 -5.93 16.76 0.65
N ASP A 36 -6.28 18.05 0.71
CA ASP A 36 -5.28 19.11 0.77
C ASP A 36 -4.44 19.01 2.06
N GLU A 37 -3.19 19.47 1.98
CA GLU A 37 -2.22 19.37 3.07
C GLU A 37 -2.67 20.11 4.33
N SER A 38 -3.38 21.22 4.20
CA SER A 38 -3.99 21.93 5.32
C SER A 38 -5.05 21.10 6.06
N HIS A 39 -5.92 20.42 5.32
CA HIS A 39 -6.94 19.53 5.88
C HIS A 39 -6.32 18.31 6.53
N GLN A 40 -5.25 17.75 5.94
CA GLN A 40 -4.51 16.66 6.56
C GLN A 40 -3.92 17.07 7.92
N ALA A 41 -3.22 18.22 7.96
CA ALA A 41 -2.58 18.75 9.16
C ALA A 41 -3.59 19.09 10.27
N GLY A 42 -4.72 19.72 9.90
CA GLY A 42 -5.70 20.20 10.87
C GLY A 42 -6.71 19.15 11.30
N THR A 43 -7.02 18.18 10.44
CA THR A 43 -8.16 17.26 10.63
C THR A 43 -7.74 15.79 10.55
N CYS A 44 -7.09 15.35 9.47
CA CYS A 44 -6.90 13.89 9.27
C CYS A 44 -5.86 13.27 10.21
N LEU A 45 -4.81 14.03 10.56
CA LEU A 45 -3.70 13.58 11.42
C LEU A 45 -3.85 14.02 12.89
N THR A 46 -5.03 14.52 13.26
CA THR A 46 -5.36 14.98 14.62
C THR A 46 -6.61 14.27 15.12
N ASP A 47 -6.96 14.42 16.39
CA ASP A 47 -8.26 13.97 16.92
C ASP A 47 -9.48 14.61 16.21
N GLY A 48 -9.27 15.66 15.41
CA GLY A 48 -10.31 16.33 14.63
C GLY A 48 -10.96 15.44 13.56
N PHE A 49 -10.38 14.29 13.21
CA PHE A 49 -10.95 13.42 12.19
C PHE A 49 -12.37 12.94 12.54
N VAL A 50 -12.73 12.88 13.82
CA VAL A 50 -14.06 12.43 14.26
C VAL A 50 -15.19 13.37 13.83
N SER A 51 -14.88 14.64 13.52
CA SER A 51 -15.83 15.62 12.98
C SER A 51 -15.75 15.76 11.46
N CYS A 52 -14.82 15.06 10.80
CA CYS A 52 -14.68 15.10 9.35
C CYS A 52 -15.94 14.50 8.68
N PRO A 53 -16.58 15.19 7.72
CA PRO A 53 -17.80 14.71 7.08
C PRO A 53 -17.59 13.39 6.34
N TYR A 54 -16.40 13.18 5.75
CA TYR A 54 -16.06 11.94 5.06
C TYR A 54 -15.91 10.77 6.04
N TYR A 55 -15.28 11.00 7.20
CA TYR A 55 -15.16 9.98 8.25
C TYR A 55 -16.54 9.58 8.77
N LEU A 56 -17.40 10.57 9.06
CA LEU A 56 -18.76 10.32 9.55
C LEU A 56 -19.62 9.57 8.54
N ALA A 57 -19.50 9.89 7.25
CA ALA A 57 -20.23 9.19 6.19
C ALA A 57 -19.74 7.74 5.97
N ALA A 58 -18.45 7.47 6.18
CA ALA A 58 -17.87 6.15 6.00
C ALA A 58 -17.94 5.27 7.25
N LYS A 59 -18.03 5.87 8.45
CA LYS A 59 -18.19 5.14 9.70
C LYS A 59 -19.48 4.33 9.63
N PRO A 60 -19.42 3.00 9.78
CA PRO A 60 -20.64 2.21 9.88
C PRO A 60 -21.38 2.67 11.13
N THR A 61 -22.52 3.33 10.95
CA THR A 61 -23.46 3.56 12.04
C THR A 61 -23.75 2.21 12.67
N ALA A 62 -23.47 2.11 13.98
CA ALA A 62 -23.70 0.91 14.76
C ALA A 62 -25.14 0.44 14.54
N GLY A 63 -25.29 -0.65 13.77
CA GLY A 63 -26.57 -1.09 13.22
C GLY A 63 -26.42 -1.91 11.94
N VAL A 64 -25.34 -1.73 11.19
CA VAL A 64 -24.97 -2.64 10.09
C VAL A 64 -23.55 -3.15 10.31
N SER A 65 -23.43 -4.22 11.11
CA SER A 65 -22.21 -5.02 11.19
C SER A 65 -21.82 -5.49 9.80
N ARG A 66 -20.84 -4.84 9.17
CA ARG A 66 -20.02 -5.55 8.19
C ARG A 66 -19.03 -6.40 8.98
N VAL A 67 -19.45 -7.64 9.22
CA VAL A 67 -18.55 -8.77 9.45
C VAL A 67 -17.39 -8.63 8.47
N GLY A 68 -16.17 -8.74 9.02
CA GLY A 68 -14.93 -8.30 8.39
C GLY A 68 -14.84 -8.55 6.90
N ALA A 69 -14.52 -7.50 6.15
CA ALA A 69 -13.89 -7.66 4.85
C ALA A 69 -12.41 -7.31 5.06
N PRO A 70 -11.46 -8.22 4.75
CA PRO A 70 -10.08 -7.80 4.62
C PRO A 70 -10.05 -6.66 3.60
N ALA A 71 -9.12 -5.72 3.76
CA ALA A 71 -8.77 -4.74 2.77
C ALA A 71 -8.23 -5.45 1.51
N GLN A 72 -9.11 -6.12 0.76
CA GLN A 72 -8.89 -6.35 -0.64
C GLN A 72 -9.21 -5.02 -1.30
N SER A 73 -8.15 -4.25 -1.50
CA SER A 73 -7.97 -3.42 -2.68
C SER A 73 -8.04 -4.31 -3.94
N GLY A 74 -9.16 -5.02 -4.12
CA GLY A 74 -9.61 -5.50 -5.40
C GLY A 74 -10.03 -4.27 -6.17
N GLY A 75 -9.05 -3.50 -6.62
CA GLY A 75 -9.24 -2.54 -7.66
C GLY A 75 -10.10 -3.24 -8.70
N ARG A 76 -11.23 -2.64 -9.04
CA ARG A 76 -11.94 -2.97 -10.27
C ARG A 76 -10.95 -2.70 -11.40
N ARG A 77 -10.00 -3.61 -11.61
CA ARG A 77 -9.26 -3.77 -12.86
C ARG A 77 -10.38 -3.78 -13.87
N SER A 78 -10.37 -2.77 -14.72
CA SER A 78 -11.37 -2.62 -15.77
C SER A 78 -11.60 -4.01 -16.36
N SER A 79 -12.84 -4.42 -16.54
CA SER A 79 -13.19 -5.75 -17.07
C SER A 79 -12.40 -6.11 -18.34
N ARG A 80 -11.93 -5.09 -19.06
CA ARG A 80 -11.00 -5.19 -20.19
C ARG A 80 -9.63 -5.79 -19.83
N GLY A 81 -9.01 -5.39 -18.73
CA GLY A 81 -7.72 -5.95 -18.29
C GLY A 81 -7.84 -7.42 -17.87
N ALA A 82 -8.96 -7.80 -17.24
CA ALA A 82 -9.23 -9.20 -16.89
C ALA A 82 -9.44 -10.08 -18.13
N LEU A 83 -10.14 -9.56 -19.16
CA LEU A 83 -10.32 -10.28 -20.42
C LEU A 83 -9.01 -10.49 -21.19
N ILE A 84 -8.11 -9.51 -21.18
CA ILE A 84 -6.79 -9.64 -21.82
C ILE A 84 -5.96 -10.74 -21.13
N VAL A 85 -5.92 -10.75 -19.79
CA VAL A 85 -5.18 -11.78 -19.04
C VAL A 85 -5.81 -13.17 -19.23
N ALA A 86 -7.14 -13.27 -19.24
CA ALA A 86 -7.81 -14.53 -19.51
C ALA A 86 -7.47 -15.04 -20.92
N ALA A 87 -7.54 -14.17 -21.93
CA ALA A 87 -7.19 -14.52 -23.31
C ALA A 87 -5.72 -14.98 -23.44
N THR A 88 -4.77 -14.30 -22.78
CA THR A 88 -3.35 -14.66 -22.85
C THR A 88 -3.07 -16.01 -22.18
N VAL A 89 -3.65 -16.27 -21.01
CA VAL A 89 -3.52 -17.57 -20.31
C VAL A 89 -4.13 -18.70 -21.14
N THR A 90 -5.29 -18.46 -21.76
CA THR A 90 -5.95 -19.47 -22.58
C THR A 90 -5.13 -19.79 -23.83
N LEU A 91 -4.56 -18.77 -24.49
CA LEU A 91 -3.68 -18.94 -25.64
C LEU A 91 -2.39 -19.69 -25.26
N ALA A 92 -1.76 -19.33 -24.14
CA ALA A 92 -0.55 -20.00 -23.66
C ALA A 92 -0.80 -21.49 -23.35
N ALA A 93 -1.93 -21.83 -22.73
CA ALA A 93 -2.31 -23.21 -22.47
C ALA A 93 -2.50 -24.01 -23.77
N LEU A 94 -3.16 -23.44 -24.78
CA LEU A 94 -3.31 -24.09 -26.08
C LEU A 94 -1.96 -24.33 -26.77
N ILE A 95 -1.05 -23.36 -26.71
CA ILE A 95 0.31 -23.52 -27.26
C ILE A 95 1.06 -24.63 -26.54
N ALA A 96 0.99 -24.69 -25.20
CA ALA A 96 1.66 -25.73 -24.42
C ALA A 96 1.13 -27.14 -24.76
N VAL A 97 -0.20 -27.29 -24.89
CA VAL A 97 -0.83 -28.57 -25.29
C VAL A 97 -0.39 -28.97 -26.70
N ALA A 98 -0.35 -28.02 -27.64
CA ALA A 98 0.10 -28.28 -29.01
C ALA A 98 1.59 -28.70 -29.05
N PHE A 99 2.46 -28.04 -28.27
CA PHE A 99 3.86 -28.40 -28.15
C PHE A 99 4.05 -29.80 -27.53
N PHE A 100 3.28 -30.13 -26.49
CA PHE A 100 3.34 -31.43 -25.84
C PHE A 100 2.87 -32.54 -26.80
N ALA A 101 1.76 -32.33 -27.51
CA ALA A 101 1.26 -33.29 -28.51
C ALA A 101 2.23 -33.46 -29.71
N ALA A 102 2.88 -32.38 -30.14
CA ALA A 102 3.89 -32.42 -31.19
C ALA A 102 5.18 -33.13 -30.72
N ASN A 103 5.59 -32.94 -29.47
CA ASN A 103 6.77 -33.57 -28.90
C ASN A 103 6.57 -35.04 -28.51
N ASP A 104 5.36 -35.45 -28.09
CA ASP A 104 5.05 -36.88 -27.88
C ASP A 104 5.17 -37.69 -29.18
N SER A 105 5.09 -37.04 -30.33
CA SER A 105 5.31 -37.66 -31.65
C SER A 105 6.79 -37.79 -32.03
N PHE A 106 7.71 -37.10 -31.33
CA PHE A 106 9.16 -37.20 -31.55
C PHE A 106 9.84 -37.90 -30.37
N GLY A 107 9.79 -39.24 -30.42
CA GLY A 107 10.40 -40.13 -29.43
C GLY A 107 11.90 -39.92 -29.25
N ILE A 108 12.27 -39.25 -28.16
CA ILE A 108 13.61 -39.28 -27.57
C ILE A 108 13.49 -39.75 -26.12
N LEU A 109 13.08 -41.00 -25.92
CA LEU A 109 13.47 -41.73 -24.72
C LEU A 109 14.63 -42.66 -25.11
N PRO A 110 15.81 -42.54 -24.48
CA PRO A 110 16.87 -43.51 -24.68
C PRO A 110 16.35 -44.86 -24.17
N ARG A 111 16.29 -45.84 -25.06
CA ARG A 111 15.95 -47.23 -24.76
C ARG A 111 16.96 -47.74 -23.72
N PRO A 112 16.56 -48.08 -22.48
CA PRO A 112 17.50 -48.61 -21.50
C PRO A 112 18.01 -49.95 -22.03
N THR A 113 19.32 -49.99 -22.31
CA THR A 113 20.00 -51.23 -22.68
C THR A 113 20.18 -52.04 -21.40
N PRO A 114 19.63 -53.27 -21.30
CA PRO A 114 19.87 -54.10 -20.12
C PRO A 114 21.28 -54.68 -20.23
N THR A 115 22.27 -54.05 -19.58
CA THR A 115 23.60 -54.62 -19.45
C THR A 115 23.66 -55.43 -18.15
N LEU A 116 23.60 -56.74 -18.34
CA LEU A 116 23.71 -57.78 -17.33
C LEU A 116 25.20 -58.02 -17.04
N ALA A 117 25.56 -57.95 -15.74
CA ALA A 117 26.78 -58.47 -15.10
C ALA A 117 28.17 -57.99 -15.59
N GLU A 118 28.92 -57.33 -14.70
CA GLU A 118 30.19 -57.94 -14.24
C GLU A 118 30.56 -57.45 -12.83
N VAL A 119 30.94 -58.43 -12.00
CA VAL A 119 31.32 -58.35 -10.61
C VAL A 119 32.75 -57.82 -10.50
N VAL A 120 33.01 -56.78 -9.69
CA VAL A 120 34.27 -56.67 -8.94
C VAL A 120 33.99 -55.99 -7.60
N MET A 121 33.97 -56.79 -6.53
CA MET A 121 34.22 -56.34 -5.16
C MET A 121 35.65 -55.78 -5.09
N LEU A 122 35.81 -54.54 -4.62
CA LEU A 122 37.05 -54.10 -3.98
C LEU A 122 36.67 -53.51 -2.60
N PRO A 123 37.09 -54.12 -1.47
CA PRO A 123 37.15 -53.43 -0.19
C PRO A 123 38.43 -52.57 -0.14
N THR A 124 38.56 -51.70 0.86
CA THR A 124 39.75 -50.90 1.29
C THR A 124 39.56 -49.40 1.07
N ALA A 125 39.71 -48.50 2.04
CA ALA A 125 39.81 -48.58 3.49
C ALA A 125 39.42 -47.21 4.05
N THR A 126 38.85 -47.21 5.26
CA THR A 126 38.63 -46.02 6.09
C THR A 126 39.97 -45.45 6.52
N VAL A 127 40.24 -44.17 6.23
CA VAL A 127 41.31 -43.38 6.85
C VAL A 127 40.67 -42.23 7.62
N THR A 128 40.73 -42.35 8.95
CA THR A 128 40.36 -41.37 9.99
C THR A 128 41.53 -40.38 10.21
N PRO A 129 41.29 -39.11 10.62
CA PRO A 129 42.16 -37.96 10.31
C PRO A 129 43.24 -37.70 11.38
N PRO A 130 44.26 -36.88 11.08
CA PRO A 130 45.03 -36.16 12.09
C PRO A 130 44.43 -34.77 12.43
N PRO A 131 44.61 -34.28 13.66
CA PRO A 131 44.13 -32.98 14.11
C PRO A 131 45.10 -31.86 13.68
N THR A 132 44.59 -30.73 13.21
CA THR A 132 45.39 -29.52 13.05
C THR A 132 44.66 -28.37 13.73
N GLU A 133 45.05 -28.22 15.00
CA GLU A 133 45.59 -27.00 15.61
C GLU A 133 44.92 -25.66 15.31
N ALA A 134 44.53 -25.04 16.42
CA ALA A 134 43.87 -23.74 16.50
C ALA A 134 44.77 -22.61 15.99
N GLU A 135 44.18 -21.72 15.19
CA GLU A 135 44.68 -20.36 15.01
C GLU A 135 43.61 -19.38 15.54
N PRO A 136 43.87 -18.67 16.66
CA PRO A 136 43.03 -17.59 17.11
C PRO A 136 43.39 -16.31 16.33
N THR A 137 42.67 -16.05 15.24
CA THR A 137 42.86 -14.81 14.48
C THR A 137 41.80 -13.77 14.86
N ALA A 138 42.27 -12.88 15.74
CA ALA A 138 41.93 -11.46 15.89
C ALA A 138 40.46 -11.04 15.89
N THR A 139 40.00 -10.71 17.10
CA THR A 139 38.92 -9.75 17.40
C THR A 139 39.14 -8.44 16.64
N GLU A 140 38.36 -8.19 15.58
CA GLU A 140 38.22 -6.85 15.03
C GLU A 140 37.50 -5.95 16.04
N ALA A 141 38.16 -4.82 16.35
CA ALA A 141 37.65 -3.79 17.22
C ALA A 141 36.39 -3.12 16.63
N PRO A 142 35.41 -2.74 17.46
CA PRO A 142 34.23 -2.04 16.97
C PRO A 142 34.61 -0.68 16.39
N THR A 143 34.22 -0.47 15.13
CA THR A 143 34.27 0.82 14.44
C THR A 143 33.52 1.87 15.29
N PRO A 144 34.12 3.03 15.61
CA PRO A 144 33.41 4.08 16.31
C PRO A 144 32.24 4.59 15.46
N LEU A 145 31.06 4.60 16.08
CA LEU A 145 29.81 5.11 15.53
C LEU A 145 30.02 6.57 15.06
N PRO A 146 29.54 6.96 13.86
CA PRO A 146 29.55 8.36 13.45
C PRO A 146 28.71 9.18 14.42
N GLU A 147 29.35 10.16 15.05
CA GLU A 147 28.72 11.12 15.94
C GLU A 147 27.72 11.96 15.15
N LEU A 148 26.43 11.80 15.45
CA LEU A 148 25.34 12.60 14.90
C LEU A 148 25.55 14.06 15.32
N GLN A 149 26.13 14.86 14.43
CA GLN A 149 26.09 16.31 14.54
C GLN A 149 24.62 16.75 14.42
N LEU A 150 24.00 17.05 15.57
CA LEU A 150 22.71 17.74 15.60
C LEU A 150 22.91 19.12 14.97
N PRO A 151 22.17 19.47 13.89
CA PRO A 151 22.15 20.84 13.40
C PRO A 151 21.61 21.76 14.49
N SER A 152 22.36 22.82 14.76
CA SER A 152 22.00 23.89 15.69
C SER A 152 20.61 24.46 15.35
N PRO A 153 19.72 24.72 16.33
CA PRO A 153 18.40 25.25 16.06
C PRO A 153 18.50 26.63 15.41
N THR A 154 18.05 26.71 14.15
CA THR A 154 17.88 27.97 13.42
C THR A 154 16.93 28.89 14.19
N PRO A 155 17.28 30.17 14.43
CA PRO A 155 16.38 31.11 15.10
C PRO A 155 15.12 31.32 14.26
N SER A 156 13.98 31.15 14.92
CA SER A 156 12.65 31.28 14.37
C SER A 156 12.40 32.70 13.83
N PRO A 157 11.84 32.89 12.62
CA PRO A 157 11.49 34.21 12.15
C PRO A 157 10.29 34.77 12.93
N THR A 158 10.51 35.87 13.64
CA THR A 158 9.49 36.71 14.26
C THR A 158 8.55 37.24 13.17
N ARG A 159 7.34 36.66 13.08
CA ARG A 159 6.29 37.13 12.18
C ARG A 159 5.65 38.39 12.76
N PRO A 160 5.67 39.54 12.06
CA PRO A 160 4.93 40.72 12.49
C PRO A 160 3.42 40.45 12.39
N ALA A 161 2.71 40.76 13.46
CA ALA A 161 1.25 40.75 13.53
C ALA A 161 0.68 41.75 12.52
N GLN A 162 0.04 41.25 11.46
CA GLN A 162 -0.81 42.07 10.63
C GLN A 162 -2.22 42.09 11.24
N LEU A 163 -2.55 43.19 11.89
CA LEU A 163 -3.92 43.62 12.15
C LEU A 163 -4.61 43.82 10.79
N ALA A 164 -5.44 42.86 10.38
CA ALA A 164 -6.45 43.11 9.35
C ALA A 164 -7.72 43.63 10.03
N ALA A 165 -8.04 44.88 9.75
CA ALA A 165 -9.27 45.53 10.19
C ALA A 165 -10.49 44.81 9.58
N VAL A 166 -11.39 44.34 10.44
CA VAL A 166 -12.71 43.85 10.06
C VAL A 166 -13.61 45.06 9.89
N THR A 167 -13.97 45.38 8.65
CA THR A 167 -15.06 46.31 8.33
C THR A 167 -16.39 45.55 8.31
N PRO A 168 -17.35 45.84 9.21
CA PRO A 168 -18.70 45.29 9.09
C PRO A 168 -19.51 46.13 8.10
N THR A 169 -19.76 45.60 6.89
CA THR A 169 -20.79 46.16 5.99
C THR A 169 -22.15 45.70 6.47
N ARG A 170 -22.83 46.61 7.19
CA ARG A 170 -24.23 46.54 7.58
C ARG A 170 -25.09 46.74 6.32
N ALA A 171 -25.61 45.67 5.74
CA ALA A 171 -26.71 45.74 4.78
C ALA A 171 -28.03 45.61 5.55
N ALA A 172 -28.65 46.76 5.81
CA ALA A 172 -30.03 46.89 6.21
C ALA A 172 -30.85 47.28 4.98
N SER A 173 -31.87 46.49 4.64
CA SER A 173 -33.16 46.93 4.08
C SER A 173 -33.99 45.67 3.86
N ASP A 174 -34.98 45.38 4.71
CA ASP A 174 -36.35 45.93 4.61
C ASP A 174 -36.97 45.75 3.23
N GLY A 175 -38.10 45.05 3.19
CA GLY A 175 -39.08 45.27 2.13
C GLY A 175 -39.91 44.07 1.72
N ALA A 176 -41.21 44.15 2.06
CA ALA A 176 -42.36 43.55 1.36
C ALA A 176 -42.52 42.01 1.48
N ARG A 177 -43.50 41.45 2.18
CA ARG A 177 -44.96 41.72 2.27
C ARG A 177 -45.70 41.57 0.93
N SER A 178 -46.80 40.84 1.01
CA SER A 178 -47.88 40.59 0.04
C SER A 178 -47.75 39.24 -0.69
N ASP A 179 -48.49 38.21 -0.27
CA ASP A 179 -49.92 37.98 -0.57
C ASP A 179 -50.22 38.02 -2.07
N ALA A 180 -50.43 36.83 -2.65
CA ALA A 180 -51.44 36.60 -3.69
C ALA A 180 -51.67 35.09 -3.82
N ALA A 181 -52.73 34.62 -3.15
CA ALA A 181 -53.51 33.50 -3.62
C ALA A 181 -54.14 33.85 -4.98
N LEU A 182 -54.29 32.86 -5.87
CA LEU A 182 -55.59 32.40 -6.40
C LEU A 182 -55.41 31.22 -7.39
N PRO A 183 -56.48 30.43 -7.61
CA PRO A 183 -56.47 29.10 -8.24
C PRO A 183 -57.04 29.08 -9.68
N VAL A 184 -56.94 27.89 -10.30
CA VAL A 184 -57.92 27.18 -11.16
C VAL A 184 -58.85 28.02 -12.06
N GLU A 185 -58.66 27.88 -13.38
CA GLU A 185 -59.62 27.29 -14.33
C GLU A 185 -58.88 26.63 -15.50
#